data_AF-A0A815ZUX6-F1
#
_entry.id   AF-A0A815ZUX6-F1
#
_cell.length_a   1.000
_cell.length_b   1.000
_cell.length_c   1.000
_cell.angle_alpha   90.00
_cell.angle_beta   90.00
_cell.angle_gamma   90.00
#
_symmetry.space_group_name_H-M   'P 1'
#
loop_
_entity.id
_entity.type
_entity.pdbx_description
1 polymer ?
#
loop_
_entity_poly.entity_id
_entity_poly.type
_entity_poly.pdbx_seq_one_letter_code
_entity_poly.pdbx_strand_id
1 'polypeptide(L)'
;MISNITAIFLLIVSGCFISSSYSLSPPSNYTWPQDSKKLCFAAEFDLVLNVDYLKSNGAKASAKIPLNGSTYESYRVSCSTPATVHELTVSMLNGFTNILLSFSVDAKNMTSLKKIYGYITFNDKQTYFPDYAPALEDVHLFSSNVSLFETDRGNSYRCDTKTTVTGFNTTSNVTVTSVELENLRVQAFADDTKEFSNYGVEKVCPADADKNSNLIPIIVGACLAVLVVVVLVAYLIGRRRNRNGYQSV
;
A
#
# COMPACT_ATOMS: atom_id res chain seq x y z
N MET A 1 53.89 14.58 13.83
CA MET A 1 52.56 14.96 14.38
C MET A 1 51.49 15.25 13.32
N ILE A 2 51.71 14.86 12.04
CA ILE A 2 50.71 14.97 10.94
C ILE A 2 50.13 13.58 10.60
N SER A 3 50.77 12.49 11.04
CA SER A 3 50.36 11.10 10.78
C SER A 3 49.13 10.62 11.58
N ASN A 4 48.69 11.35 12.62
CA ASN A 4 47.54 10.96 13.44
C ASN A 4 46.22 11.61 13.01
N ILE A 5 46.26 12.57 12.07
CA ILE A 5 45.06 13.25 11.57
C ILE A 5 44.47 12.48 10.37
N THR A 6 45.31 11.82 9.58
CA THR A 6 44.90 10.92 8.49
C THR A 6 44.26 9.62 9.01
N ALA A 7 44.66 9.14 10.19
CA ALA A 7 44.06 7.95 10.82
C ALA A 7 42.63 8.20 11.34
N ILE A 8 42.29 9.44 11.72
CA ILE A 8 40.93 9.80 12.16
C ILE A 8 40.00 9.99 10.95
N PHE A 9 40.54 10.43 9.80
CA PHE A 9 39.76 10.58 8.56
C PHE A 9 39.34 9.24 7.93
N LEU A 10 40.12 8.17 8.13
CA LEU A 10 39.80 6.83 7.61
C LEU A 10 38.76 6.06 8.44
N LEU A 11 38.51 6.45 9.70
CA LEU A 11 37.49 5.82 10.54
C LEU A 11 36.07 6.38 10.33
N ILE A 12 35.92 7.56 9.72
CA ILE A 12 34.61 8.20 9.51
C ILE A 12 33.92 7.69 8.23
N VAL A 13 34.66 7.07 7.29
CA VAL A 13 34.09 6.56 6.03
C VAL A 13 33.65 5.09 6.12
N SER A 14 34.05 4.35 7.17
CA SER A 14 33.73 2.92 7.32
C SER A 14 32.58 2.63 8.31
N GLY A 15 31.86 3.67 8.77
CA GLY A 15 30.93 3.56 9.89
C GLY A 15 29.55 4.14 9.61
N CYS A 16 28.88 3.72 8.53
CA CYS A 16 27.43 3.89 8.43
C CYS A 16 26.79 2.86 7.49
N PHE A 17 26.98 1.57 7.79
CA PHE A 17 25.94 0.59 7.47
C PHE A 17 25.02 0.53 8.68
N ILE A 18 24.04 1.42 8.73
CA ILE A 18 22.85 1.16 9.53
C ILE A 18 22.05 0.15 8.74
N SER A 19 22.31 -1.12 9.04
CA SER A 19 21.40 -2.23 8.79
C SER A 19 20.07 -1.90 9.45
N SER A 20 19.15 -1.38 8.64
CA SER A 20 17.74 -1.30 8.97
C SER A 20 17.07 -2.60 8.55
N SER A 21 17.34 -3.66 9.29
CA SER A 21 16.51 -4.86 9.28
C SER A 21 15.27 -4.57 10.14
N TYR A 22 14.20 -4.10 9.52
CA TYR A 22 12.87 -4.15 10.10
C TYR A 22 12.14 -5.32 9.44
N SER A 23 12.27 -6.51 10.05
CA SER A 23 11.26 -7.53 9.86
C SER A 23 10.06 -7.15 10.71
N LEU A 24 8.95 -6.78 10.09
CA LEU A 24 7.63 -6.94 10.67
C LEU A 24 6.89 -7.92 9.76
N SER A 25 6.95 -9.18 10.18
CA SER A 25 6.06 -10.22 9.72
C SER A 25 4.63 -9.81 10.13
N PRO A 26 3.65 -9.83 9.21
CA PRO A 26 2.27 -9.54 9.56
C PRO A 26 1.71 -10.64 10.49
N PRO A 27 0.86 -10.29 11.48
CA PRO A 27 0.15 -11.30 12.25
C PRO A 27 -0.88 -12.01 11.35
N SER A 28 -0.76 -13.33 11.29
CA SER A 28 -1.71 -14.32 10.77
C SER A 28 -2.04 -14.32 9.26
N ASN A 29 -1.26 -15.12 8.53
CA ASN A 29 -1.72 -16.12 7.56
C ASN A 29 -2.77 -15.72 6.51
N TYR A 30 -2.31 -15.08 5.43
CA TYR A 30 -2.74 -15.45 4.09
C TYR A 30 -1.51 -15.56 3.18
N THR A 31 -0.78 -16.67 3.32
CA THR A 31 0.09 -17.15 2.24
C THR A 31 -0.80 -17.80 1.19
N TRP A 32 -0.87 -17.16 0.02
CA TRP A 32 -1.65 -17.61 -1.14
C TRP A 32 -1.26 -19.04 -1.59
N PRO A 33 -2.17 -19.80 -2.25
CA PRO A 33 -1.96 -21.17 -2.66
C PRO A 33 -0.67 -21.34 -3.47
N GLN A 34 0.07 -22.36 -3.07
CA GLN A 34 1.41 -22.74 -3.48
C GLN A 34 1.47 -23.43 -4.87
N ASP A 35 0.42 -23.30 -5.69
CA ASP A 35 0.18 -24.23 -6.82
C ASP A 35 0.27 -23.60 -8.22
N SER A 36 0.55 -22.30 -8.34
CA SER A 36 0.94 -21.72 -9.62
C SER A 36 2.13 -20.81 -9.40
N LYS A 37 3.32 -21.36 -9.61
CA LYS A 37 4.60 -20.62 -9.59
C LYS A 37 4.52 -19.33 -10.43
N LYS A 38 3.64 -19.25 -11.42
CA LYS A 38 3.40 -18.10 -12.31
C LYS A 38 2.15 -17.32 -11.87
N LEU A 39 2.34 -16.13 -11.31
CA LEU A 39 1.25 -15.27 -10.83
C LEU A 39 1.20 -13.98 -11.66
N CYS A 40 0.04 -13.70 -12.26
CA CYS A 40 -0.21 -12.53 -13.10
C CYS A 40 -0.79 -11.32 -12.34
N PHE A 41 -1.10 -11.50 -11.05
CA PHE A 41 -1.68 -10.47 -10.18
C PHE A 41 -1.37 -10.78 -8.71
N ALA A 42 -0.87 -9.80 -7.95
CA ALA A 42 -0.64 -9.92 -6.52
C ALA A 42 -1.27 -8.73 -5.78
N ALA A 43 -1.88 -8.98 -4.62
CA ALA A 43 -2.41 -7.91 -3.77
C ALA A 43 -2.44 -8.31 -2.30
N GLU A 44 -2.23 -7.32 -1.45
CA GLU A 44 -2.37 -7.33 0.01
C GLU A 44 -3.10 -6.05 0.39
N PHE A 45 -4.13 -6.13 1.22
CA PHE A 45 -4.86 -4.97 1.72
C PHE A 45 -5.81 -5.36 2.85
N ASP A 46 -6.10 -4.39 3.71
CA ASP A 46 -7.27 -4.41 4.58
C ASP A 46 -8.44 -3.78 3.84
N LEU A 47 -9.62 -4.41 3.92
CA LEU A 47 -10.83 -3.92 3.29
C LEU A 47 -11.97 -3.79 4.30
N VAL A 48 -12.72 -2.69 4.25
CA VAL A 48 -13.99 -2.54 4.96
C VAL A 48 -15.06 -2.07 3.99
N LEU A 49 -16.15 -2.82 3.93
CA LEU A 49 -17.34 -2.51 3.13
C LEU A 49 -18.39 -1.87 4.04
N ASN A 50 -18.83 -0.65 3.71
CA ASN A 50 -19.89 0.06 4.41
C ASN A 50 -21.18 0.04 3.57
N VAL A 51 -22.27 -0.40 4.18
CA VAL A 51 -23.55 -0.65 3.49
C VAL A 51 -24.69 -0.07 4.31
N ASP A 52 -25.48 0.80 3.69
CA ASP A 52 -26.75 1.27 4.25
C ASP A 52 -27.89 0.39 3.73
N TYR A 53 -28.78 -0.02 4.64
CA TYR A 53 -29.92 -0.88 4.35
C TYR A 53 -31.17 -0.45 5.13
N LEU A 54 -32.33 -0.90 4.66
CA LEU A 54 -33.61 -0.69 5.33
C LEU A 54 -33.96 -1.91 6.19
N LYS A 55 -34.40 -1.64 7.42
CA LYS A 55 -34.97 -2.64 8.31
C LYS A 55 -36.44 -2.86 8.02
N SER A 56 -36.98 -4.01 8.44
CA SER A 56 -38.38 -4.42 8.30
C SER A 56 -39.38 -3.42 8.89
N ASN A 57 -38.97 -2.65 9.89
CA ASN A 57 -39.75 -1.56 10.49
C ASN A 57 -39.68 -0.22 9.72
N GLY A 58 -38.99 -0.18 8.57
CA GLY A 58 -38.77 1.02 7.75
C GLY A 58 -37.61 1.92 8.21
N ALA A 59 -36.92 1.59 9.31
CA ALA A 59 -35.76 2.35 9.77
C ALA A 59 -34.53 2.12 8.88
N LYS A 60 -33.70 3.14 8.70
CA LYS A 60 -32.39 3.02 8.05
C LYS A 60 -31.36 2.51 9.06
N ALA A 61 -30.47 1.63 8.61
CA ALA A 61 -29.35 1.12 9.39
C ALA A 61 -28.10 0.99 8.51
N SER A 62 -26.94 0.97 9.14
CA SER A 62 -25.65 0.86 8.46
C SER A 62 -24.88 -0.35 8.99
N ALA A 63 -24.37 -1.17 8.08
CA ALA A 63 -23.49 -2.30 8.36
C ALA A 63 -22.06 -1.96 7.97
N LYS A 64 -21.11 -2.32 8.84
CA LYS A 64 -19.67 -2.25 8.56
C LYS A 64 -19.11 -3.66 8.51
N ILE A 65 -18.63 -4.07 7.34
CA ILE A 65 -18.22 -5.44 7.06
C ILE A 65 -16.72 -5.46 6.74
N PRO A 66 -15.85 -5.76 7.71
CA PRO A 66 -14.42 -5.90 7.46
C PRO A 66 -14.14 -7.19 6.70
N LEU A 67 -13.08 -7.21 5.88
CA LEU A 67 -12.47 -8.42 5.32
C LEU A 67 -11.47 -8.98 6.33
N ASN A 68 -11.81 -10.08 6.98
CA ASN A 68 -10.97 -10.74 7.97
C ASN A 68 -11.26 -12.26 8.00
N GLY A 69 -10.62 -13.02 8.89
CA GLY A 69 -10.82 -14.47 8.99
C GLY A 69 -12.25 -14.96 9.27
N SER A 70 -13.18 -14.07 9.67
CA SER A 70 -14.59 -14.42 9.89
C SER A 70 -15.50 -14.07 8.69
N THR A 71 -15.05 -13.21 7.79
CA THR A 71 -15.84 -12.76 6.63
C THR A 71 -15.25 -13.19 5.30
N TYR A 72 -13.95 -13.48 5.23
CA TYR A 72 -13.28 -14.00 4.05
C TYR A 72 -13.75 -15.43 3.73
N GLU A 73 -14.06 -15.70 2.47
CA GLU A 73 -14.40 -17.03 1.96
C GLU A 73 -13.35 -17.52 0.97
N SER A 74 -13.18 -16.79 -0.13
CA SER A 74 -12.28 -17.16 -1.22
C SER A 74 -11.92 -15.95 -2.07
N TYR A 75 -10.97 -16.14 -2.98
CA TYR A 75 -10.64 -15.15 -3.98
C TYR A 75 -10.43 -15.82 -5.34
N ARG A 76 -10.55 -15.03 -6.41
CA ARG A 76 -10.27 -15.48 -7.77
C ARG A 76 -9.56 -14.36 -8.52
N VAL A 77 -8.46 -14.71 -9.16
CA VAL A 77 -7.77 -13.82 -10.09
C VAL A 77 -8.12 -14.24 -11.52
N SER A 78 -8.46 -13.26 -12.35
CA SER A 78 -8.63 -13.46 -13.79
C SER A 78 -7.72 -12.48 -14.54
N CYS A 79 -6.82 -13.03 -15.35
CA CYS A 79 -5.92 -12.25 -16.20
C CYS A 79 -6.37 -12.45 -17.64
N SER A 80 -6.88 -11.40 -18.29
CA SER A 80 -7.40 -11.50 -19.64
C SER A 80 -6.28 -11.82 -20.64
N THR A 81 -6.60 -12.51 -21.72
CA THR A 81 -5.72 -12.67 -22.89
C THR A 81 -6.44 -12.09 -24.12
N PRO A 82 -6.02 -10.94 -24.67
CA PRO A 82 -4.83 -10.14 -24.36
C PRO A 82 -4.89 -9.43 -22.99
N ALA A 83 -3.72 -9.21 -22.38
CA ALA A 83 -3.54 -8.74 -21.00
C ALA A 83 -3.78 -7.23 -20.82
N THR A 84 -4.98 -6.77 -21.19
CA THR A 84 -5.43 -5.38 -21.01
C THR A 84 -6.29 -5.18 -19.77
N VAL A 85 -6.89 -6.24 -19.22
CA VAL A 85 -7.74 -6.21 -18.02
C VAL A 85 -7.41 -7.37 -17.09
N HIS A 86 -7.05 -7.06 -15.84
CA HIS A 86 -6.90 -8.07 -14.78
C HIS A 86 -7.92 -7.79 -13.68
N GLU A 87 -8.57 -8.85 -13.19
CA GLU A 87 -9.62 -8.75 -12.19
C GLU A 87 -9.28 -9.60 -10.97
N LEU A 88 -9.45 -9.00 -9.79
CA LEU A 88 -9.46 -9.71 -8.52
C LEU A 88 -10.89 -9.73 -7.99
N THR A 89 -11.44 -10.93 -7.81
CA THR A 89 -12.69 -11.17 -7.11
C THR A 89 -12.39 -11.64 -5.70
N VAL A 90 -12.99 -10.99 -4.70
CA VAL A 90 -12.96 -11.41 -3.30
C VAL A 90 -14.38 -11.78 -2.89
N SER A 91 -14.56 -13.05 -2.52
CA SER A 91 -15.81 -13.58 -1.98
C SER A 91 -15.79 -13.43 -0.46
N MET A 92 -16.87 -12.86 0.07
CA MET A 92 -17.07 -12.63 1.49
C MET A 92 -18.40 -13.23 1.95
N LEU A 93 -18.53 -13.44 3.26
CA LEU A 93 -19.75 -13.85 3.93
C LEU A 93 -20.29 -15.15 3.34
N ASN A 94 -19.48 -16.22 3.30
CA ASN A 94 -19.88 -17.52 2.72
C ASN A 94 -20.38 -17.42 1.26
N GLY A 95 -19.85 -16.47 0.48
CA GLY A 95 -20.24 -16.24 -0.91
C GLY A 95 -21.46 -15.35 -1.12
N PHE A 96 -22.10 -14.86 -0.05
CA PHE A 96 -23.21 -13.90 -0.17
C PHE A 96 -22.75 -12.52 -0.64
N THR A 97 -21.46 -12.20 -0.60
CA THR A 97 -20.96 -10.92 -1.09
C THR A 97 -19.73 -11.13 -1.95
N ASN A 98 -19.67 -10.46 -3.10
CA ASN A 98 -18.50 -10.46 -3.97
C ASN A 98 -18.08 -9.04 -4.27
N ILE A 99 -16.78 -8.79 -4.17
CA ILE A 99 -16.16 -7.51 -4.54
C ILE A 99 -15.14 -7.79 -5.64
N LEU A 100 -15.26 -7.08 -6.75
CA LEU A 100 -14.41 -7.20 -7.93
C LEU A 100 -13.64 -5.88 -8.12
N LEU A 101 -12.32 -6.00 -8.18
CA LEU A 101 -11.39 -4.92 -8.50
C LEU A 101 -10.85 -5.16 -9.91
N SER A 102 -11.19 -4.28 -10.85
CA SER A 102 -10.82 -4.41 -12.26
C SER A 102 -9.74 -3.38 -12.61
N PHE A 103 -8.55 -3.90 -12.90
CA PHE A 103 -7.38 -3.14 -13.30
C PHE A 103 -7.23 -3.17 -14.81
N SER A 104 -6.85 -2.03 -15.39
CA SER A 104 -6.63 -1.92 -16.83
C SER A 104 -5.31 -1.23 -17.15
N VAL A 105 -4.76 -1.55 -18.32
CA VAL A 105 -3.57 -0.90 -18.89
C VAL A 105 -3.99 0.13 -19.92
N ASP A 106 -3.45 1.34 -19.83
CA ASP A 106 -3.66 2.39 -20.81
C ASP A 106 -2.68 2.31 -22.00
N ALA A 107 -2.83 3.23 -22.96
CA ALA A 107 -1.95 3.31 -24.14
C ALA A 107 -0.48 3.66 -23.82
N LYS A 108 -0.19 4.15 -22.61
CA LYS A 108 1.15 4.50 -22.12
C LYS A 108 1.79 3.36 -21.32
N ASN A 109 1.16 2.18 -21.27
CA ASN A 109 1.55 1.05 -20.41
C ASN A 109 1.45 1.35 -18.90
N MET A 110 0.58 2.27 -18.51
CA MET A 110 0.25 2.50 -17.10
C MET A 110 -0.92 1.62 -16.69
N THR A 111 -0.77 0.96 -15.55
CA THR A 111 -1.80 0.14 -14.91
C THR A 111 -2.54 0.98 -13.88
N SER A 112 -3.85 0.82 -13.77
CA SER A 112 -4.66 1.47 -12.74
C SER A 112 -5.93 0.69 -12.44
N LEU A 113 -6.45 0.81 -11.22
CA LEU A 113 -7.78 0.33 -10.86
C LEU A 113 -8.81 1.23 -11.55
N LYS A 114 -9.62 0.66 -12.45
CA LYS A 114 -10.63 1.39 -13.22
C LYS A 114 -12.05 1.20 -12.73
N LYS A 115 -12.33 0.08 -12.07
CA LYS A 115 -13.68 -0.23 -11.61
C LYS A 115 -13.66 -1.05 -10.33
N ILE A 116 -14.58 -0.73 -9.44
CA ILE A 116 -14.94 -1.55 -8.29
C ILE A 116 -16.41 -1.90 -8.45
N TYR A 117 -16.75 -3.17 -8.46
CA TYR A 117 -18.13 -3.61 -8.60
C TYR A 117 -18.35 -4.96 -7.95
N GLY A 118 -19.59 -5.37 -7.80
CA GLY A 118 -19.89 -6.59 -7.09
C GLY A 118 -21.35 -6.77 -6.81
N TYR A 119 -21.64 -7.70 -5.92
CA TYR A 119 -22.98 -7.92 -5.43
C TYR A 119 -22.99 -8.22 -3.94
N ILE A 120 -24.12 -7.91 -3.31
CA ILE A 120 -24.43 -8.26 -1.93
C ILE A 120 -25.77 -8.97 -1.95
N THR A 121 -25.79 -10.16 -1.36
CA THR A 121 -26.99 -10.94 -1.14
C THR A 121 -27.33 -10.90 0.35
N PHE A 122 -28.60 -10.66 0.66
CA PHE A 122 -29.07 -10.60 2.04
C PHE A 122 -29.62 -11.96 2.46
N ASN A 123 -29.29 -12.35 3.68
CA ASN A 123 -29.86 -13.52 4.34
C ASN A 123 -30.25 -13.14 5.77
N ASP A 124 -31.43 -13.58 6.22
CA ASP A 124 -31.95 -13.34 7.56
C ASP A 124 -31.05 -13.91 8.68
N LYS A 125 -30.20 -14.88 8.36
CA LYS A 125 -29.21 -15.48 9.27
C LYS A 125 -27.88 -14.72 9.31
N GLN A 126 -27.72 -13.64 8.54
CA GLN A 126 -26.47 -12.92 8.42
C GLN A 126 -26.34 -11.87 9.54
N THR A 127 -25.31 -12.00 10.38
CA THR A 127 -25.09 -11.14 11.55
C THR A 127 -24.97 -9.64 11.22
N TYR A 128 -24.57 -9.30 10.00
CA TYR A 128 -24.33 -7.91 9.58
C TYR A 128 -25.59 -7.14 9.19
N PHE A 129 -26.71 -7.84 8.95
CA PHE A 129 -27.95 -7.22 8.47
C PHE A 129 -29.17 -7.64 9.33
N PRO A 130 -29.16 -7.36 10.65
CA PRO A 130 -30.29 -7.69 11.51
C PRO A 130 -31.55 -6.94 11.07
N ASP A 131 -32.67 -7.67 11.10
CA ASP A 131 -34.02 -7.21 10.75
C ASP A 131 -34.12 -6.58 9.35
N TYR A 132 -33.32 -7.04 8.37
CA TYR A 132 -33.39 -6.57 6.99
C TYR A 132 -34.83 -6.65 6.43
N ALA A 133 -35.31 -5.59 5.79
CA ALA A 133 -36.57 -5.61 5.05
C ALA A 133 -36.36 -6.38 3.75
N PRO A 134 -37.01 -7.55 3.57
CA PRO A 134 -36.88 -8.31 2.33
C PRO A 134 -37.31 -7.44 1.14
N ALA A 135 -36.40 -7.18 0.21
CA ALA A 135 -36.74 -6.56 -1.06
C ALA A 135 -37.25 -7.63 -2.05
N LEU A 136 -37.83 -7.19 -3.16
CA LEU A 136 -38.22 -8.08 -4.26
C LEU A 136 -37.03 -8.80 -4.92
N GLU A 137 -35.81 -8.29 -4.71
CA GLU A 137 -34.56 -8.87 -5.17
C GLU A 137 -33.64 -9.14 -3.98
N ASP A 138 -33.18 -10.38 -3.86
CA ASP A 138 -32.22 -10.78 -2.83
C ASP A 138 -30.77 -10.39 -3.20
N VAL A 139 -30.50 -10.07 -4.47
CA VAL A 139 -29.16 -9.75 -4.99
C VAL A 139 -29.09 -8.28 -5.39
N HIS A 140 -28.18 -7.54 -4.74
CA HIS A 140 -28.00 -6.10 -4.92
C HIS A 140 -26.66 -5.85 -5.59
N LEU A 141 -26.68 -5.33 -6.83
CA LEU A 141 -25.47 -5.04 -7.59
C LEU A 141 -24.96 -3.64 -7.24
N PHE A 142 -23.65 -3.50 -7.05
CA PHE A 142 -23.03 -2.20 -6.86
C PHE A 142 -21.87 -2.00 -7.85
N SER A 143 -21.65 -0.77 -8.29
CA SER A 143 -20.49 -0.44 -9.12
C SER A 143 -20.06 1.03 -9.02
N SER A 144 -18.76 1.27 -9.11
CA SER A 144 -18.17 2.59 -9.21
C SER A 144 -16.99 2.56 -10.17
N ASN A 145 -16.92 3.57 -11.05
CA ASN A 145 -15.77 3.78 -11.93
C ASN A 145 -14.78 4.67 -11.19
N VAL A 146 -13.52 4.23 -11.12
CA VAL A 146 -12.46 4.90 -10.38
C VAL A 146 -11.21 5.03 -11.25
N SER A 147 -10.24 5.81 -10.81
CA SER A 147 -8.90 5.82 -11.41
C SER A 147 -7.90 5.94 -10.28
N LEU A 148 -7.56 4.80 -9.68
CA LEU A 148 -6.73 4.69 -8.48
C LEU A 148 -5.53 3.78 -8.73
N PHE A 149 -4.53 3.88 -7.84
CA PHE A 149 -3.37 2.98 -7.79
C PHE A 149 -2.58 2.94 -9.10
N GLU A 150 -2.41 4.09 -9.73
CA GLU A 150 -1.75 4.21 -11.02
C GLU A 150 -0.23 3.95 -10.91
N THR A 151 0.29 2.97 -11.64
CA THR A 151 1.72 2.61 -11.68
C THR A 151 2.10 1.98 -13.02
N ASP A 152 3.39 1.94 -13.38
CA ASP A 152 3.82 1.31 -14.64
C ASP A 152 3.48 -0.19 -14.67
N ARG A 153 3.30 -0.75 -15.88
CA ARG A 153 3.05 -2.19 -16.04
C ARG A 153 4.14 -3.04 -15.40
N GLY A 154 3.73 -3.97 -14.53
CA GLY A 154 4.63 -4.85 -13.79
C GLY A 154 5.22 -4.24 -12.52
N ASN A 155 4.98 -2.96 -12.24
CA ASN A 155 5.33 -2.33 -10.97
C ASN A 155 4.24 -2.57 -9.92
N SER A 156 4.62 -2.46 -8.65
CA SER A 156 3.69 -2.50 -7.53
C SER A 156 3.30 -1.08 -7.11
N TYR A 157 2.11 -0.93 -6.54
CA TYR A 157 1.62 0.28 -5.92
C TYR A 157 1.41 0.02 -4.43
N ARG A 158 1.98 0.84 -3.54
CA ARG A 158 1.80 0.75 -2.09
C ARG A 158 1.15 2.00 -1.52
N CYS A 159 0.14 1.83 -0.68
CA CYS A 159 -0.45 2.88 0.13
C CYS A 159 -0.89 2.31 1.48
N ASP A 160 -0.15 2.67 2.52
CA ASP A 160 -0.46 2.28 3.88
C ASP A 160 -1.59 3.16 4.44
N THR A 161 -1.66 4.42 3.99
CA THR A 161 -2.73 5.35 4.36
C THR A 161 -4.08 4.91 3.77
N LYS A 162 -5.12 4.93 4.61
CA LYS A 162 -6.49 4.58 4.24
C LYS A 162 -7.02 5.37 3.04
N THR A 163 -7.50 4.65 2.03
CA THR A 163 -8.19 5.14 0.84
C THR A 163 -9.67 4.79 0.92
N THR A 164 -10.55 5.79 0.87
CA THR A 164 -12.01 5.58 0.89
C THR A 164 -12.60 5.88 -0.49
N VAL A 165 -13.24 4.87 -1.08
CA VAL A 165 -13.99 5.00 -2.34
C VAL A 165 -15.47 5.17 -2.02
N THR A 166 -16.12 6.16 -2.62
CA THR A 166 -17.55 6.46 -2.46
C THR A 166 -18.23 6.57 -3.82
N GLY A 167 -19.55 6.81 -3.84
CA GLY A 167 -20.29 7.07 -5.08
C GLY A 167 -20.61 5.82 -5.88
N PHE A 168 -20.94 4.72 -5.20
CA PHE A 168 -21.38 3.49 -5.86
C PHE A 168 -22.82 3.61 -6.35
N ASN A 169 -23.04 3.25 -7.60
CA ASN A 169 -24.37 3.01 -8.14
C ASN A 169 -24.86 1.66 -7.63
N THR A 170 -26.05 1.63 -7.02
CA THR A 170 -26.67 0.39 -6.52
C THR A 170 -28.07 0.22 -7.12
N THR A 171 -28.49 -1.01 -7.40
CA THR A 171 -29.75 -1.31 -8.13
C THR A 171 -31.04 -1.29 -7.29
N SER A 172 -30.97 -1.02 -5.98
CA SER A 172 -32.06 -1.38 -5.05
C SER A 172 -32.08 -0.53 -3.75
N ASN A 173 -32.89 -0.94 -2.76
CA ASN A 173 -33.03 -0.28 -1.43
C ASN A 173 -31.81 -0.40 -0.51
N VAL A 174 -30.77 -1.09 -0.98
CA VAL A 174 -29.48 -1.23 -0.31
C VAL A 174 -28.54 -0.29 -1.02
N THR A 175 -27.67 0.39 -0.28
CA THR A 175 -26.70 1.30 -0.86
C THR A 175 -25.33 1.01 -0.28
N VAL A 176 -24.39 0.61 -1.14
CA VAL A 176 -22.98 0.55 -0.74
C VAL A 176 -22.48 1.99 -0.64
N THR A 177 -22.23 2.45 0.59
CA THR A 177 -21.84 3.85 0.83
C THR A 177 -20.38 4.07 0.51
N SER A 178 -19.53 3.13 0.93
CA SER A 178 -18.09 3.21 0.72
C SER A 178 -17.39 1.86 0.79
N VAL A 179 -16.25 1.79 0.11
CA VAL A 179 -15.24 0.74 0.27
C VAL A 179 -13.97 1.42 0.77
N GLU A 180 -13.50 1.00 1.94
CA GLU A 180 -12.27 1.49 2.55
C GLU A 180 -11.16 0.45 2.33
N LEU A 181 -9.99 0.92 1.88
CA LEU A 181 -8.79 0.12 1.65
C LEU A 181 -7.64 0.71 2.46
N GLU A 182 -6.90 -0.09 3.22
CA GLU A 182 -5.75 0.32 4.04
C GLU A 182 -4.63 -0.72 3.92
N ASN A 183 -3.38 -0.36 4.26
CA ASN A 183 -2.22 -1.27 4.16
C ASN A 183 -2.15 -1.95 2.78
N LEU A 184 -2.45 -1.19 1.74
CA LEU A 184 -2.61 -1.69 0.38
C LEU A 184 -1.26 -1.84 -0.29
N ARG A 185 -1.01 -3.00 -0.86
CA ARG A 185 0.03 -3.25 -1.85
C ARG A 185 -0.56 -4.07 -2.99
N VAL A 186 -0.46 -3.58 -4.22
CA VAL A 186 -1.04 -4.26 -5.39
C VAL A 186 -0.12 -4.22 -6.59
N GLN A 187 -0.07 -5.31 -7.34
CA GLN A 187 0.62 -5.41 -8.62
C GLN A 187 -0.25 -6.21 -9.59
N ALA A 188 -0.88 -5.49 -10.51
CA ALA A 188 -1.55 -6.09 -11.66
C ALA A 188 -0.55 -6.31 -12.80
N PHE A 189 -0.88 -7.19 -13.75
CA PHE A 189 -0.06 -7.45 -14.94
C PHE A 189 1.37 -7.89 -14.61
N ALA A 190 1.52 -8.69 -13.55
CA ALA A 190 2.78 -9.35 -13.25
C ALA A 190 3.15 -10.34 -14.36
N ASP A 191 4.46 -10.56 -14.53
CA ASP A 191 5.02 -11.42 -15.55
C ASP A 191 4.73 -12.89 -15.23
N ASP A 192 3.71 -13.44 -15.88
CA ASP A 192 3.26 -14.82 -15.73
C ASP A 192 4.20 -15.84 -16.39
N THR A 193 5.31 -15.40 -17.00
CA THR A 193 6.36 -16.30 -17.48
C THR A 193 7.36 -16.67 -16.39
N LYS A 194 7.44 -15.86 -15.33
CA LYS A 194 8.40 -16.01 -14.23
C LYS A 194 7.73 -16.50 -12.97
N GLU A 195 8.54 -17.10 -12.10
CA GLU A 195 8.05 -17.39 -10.77
C GLU A 195 7.81 -16.07 -10.02
N PHE A 196 6.62 -15.89 -9.44
CA PHE A 196 6.35 -14.73 -8.60
C PHE A 196 7.16 -14.87 -7.32
N SER A 197 8.30 -14.19 -7.31
CA SER A 197 9.26 -14.24 -6.21
C SER A 197 9.12 -13.01 -5.32
N ASN A 198 8.86 -11.84 -5.92
CA ASN A 198 8.71 -10.56 -5.24
C ASN A 198 7.84 -9.61 -6.05
N TYR A 199 7.33 -8.59 -5.37
CA TYR A 199 6.74 -7.44 -6.03
C TYR A 199 7.76 -6.72 -6.92
N GLY A 200 7.28 -6.17 -8.03
CA GLY A 200 8.04 -5.27 -8.91
C GLY A 200 8.37 -3.94 -8.23
N VAL A 201 9.03 -3.04 -8.98
CA VAL A 201 9.41 -1.71 -8.47
C VAL A 201 8.18 -1.04 -7.88
N GLU A 202 8.33 -0.48 -6.68
CA GLU A 202 7.20 -0.01 -5.90
C GLU A 202 7.00 1.50 -6.07
N LYS A 203 5.77 1.90 -6.38
CA LYS A 203 5.31 3.28 -6.36
C LYS A 203 4.49 3.52 -5.10
N VAL A 204 4.99 4.39 -4.23
CA VAL A 204 4.31 4.79 -2.99
C VAL A 204 3.27 5.87 -3.30
N CYS A 205 2.10 5.81 -2.66
CA CYS A 205 1.06 6.82 -2.83
C CYS A 205 1.47 8.20 -2.29
N PRO A 206 0.89 9.30 -2.81
CA PRO A 206 1.24 10.66 -2.36
C PRO A 206 1.07 10.88 -0.85
N ALA A 207 0.05 10.27 -0.24
CA ALA A 207 -0.21 10.39 1.18
C ALA A 207 0.90 9.81 2.08
N ASP A 208 1.66 8.83 1.57
CA ASP A 208 2.78 8.22 2.28
C ASP A 208 4.14 8.73 1.80
N ALA A 209 4.20 9.46 0.69
CA ALA A 209 5.43 10.03 0.15
C ALA A 209 6.07 11.04 1.11
N ASP A 210 5.26 11.83 1.82
CA ASP A 210 5.73 12.86 2.75
C ASP A 210 6.36 12.30 4.03
N LYS A 211 6.04 11.06 4.40
CA LYS A 211 6.70 10.38 5.54
C LYS A 211 8.18 10.15 5.25
N ASN A 212 8.55 9.97 3.97
CA ASN A 212 9.91 9.70 3.53
C ASN A 212 10.68 10.98 3.12
N SER A 213 9.99 12.08 2.81
CA SER A 213 10.62 13.33 2.33
C SER A 213 11.42 14.06 3.41
N ASN A 214 11.12 13.83 4.69
CA ASN A 214 11.89 14.37 5.82
C ASN A 214 13.31 13.80 5.94
N LEU A 215 13.59 12.68 5.25
CA LEU A 215 14.92 12.05 5.28
C LEU A 215 15.97 12.91 4.56
N ILE A 216 15.60 13.60 3.47
CA ILE A 216 16.53 14.42 2.68
C ILE A 216 17.05 15.62 3.49
N PRO A 217 16.20 16.47 4.11
CA PRO A 217 16.69 17.56 4.96
C PRO A 217 17.58 17.11 6.12
N ILE A 218 17.31 15.93 6.71
CA ILE A 218 18.12 15.38 7.80
C ILE A 218 19.53 15.01 7.31
N ILE A 219 19.64 14.33 6.16
CA ILE A 219 20.95 13.99 5.57
C ILE A 219 21.73 15.27 5.23
N VAL A 220 21.06 16.23 4.60
CA VAL A 220 21.70 17.52 4.25
C VAL A 220 22.18 18.24 5.51
N GLY A 221 21.38 18.24 6.58
CA GLY A 221 21.77 18.83 7.87
C GLY A 221 22.99 18.15 8.51
N ALA A 222 23.04 16.81 8.51
CA ALA A 222 24.16 16.05 9.06
C ALA A 222 25.47 16.30 8.29
N CYS A 223 25.41 16.30 6.95
CA CYS A 223 26.57 16.60 6.10
C CYS A 223 27.12 18.01 6.35
N LEU A 224 26.24 19.01 6.48
CA LEU A 224 26.64 20.40 6.77
C LEU A 224 27.28 20.52 8.16
N ALA A 225 26.73 19.86 9.18
CA ALA A 225 27.30 19.90 10.53
C ALA A 225 28.71 19.30 10.60
N VAL A 226 28.92 18.14 9.95
CA VAL A 226 30.25 17.49 9.90
C VAL A 226 31.27 18.38 9.19
N LEU A 227 30.89 19.01 8.07
CA LEU A 227 31.77 19.92 7.32
C LEU A 227 32.23 21.09 8.21
N VAL A 228 31.31 21.72 8.95
CA VAL A 228 31.64 22.82 9.86
C VAL A 228 32.64 22.38 10.94
N VAL A 229 32.43 21.22 11.55
CA VAL A 229 33.35 20.69 12.58
C VAL A 229 34.75 20.45 12.00
N VAL A 230 34.86 19.87 10.80
CA VAL A 230 36.14 19.65 10.13
C VAL A 230 36.87 20.97 9.88
N VAL A 231 36.17 21.98 9.37
CA VAL A 231 36.73 23.31 9.12
C VAL A 231 37.22 23.96 10.42
N LEU A 232 36.46 23.84 11.52
CA LEU A 232 36.86 24.36 12.83
C LEU A 232 38.11 23.67 13.38
N VAL A 233 38.20 22.35 13.29
CA VAL A 233 39.39 21.60 13.73
C VAL A 233 40.62 22.01 12.91
N ALA A 234 40.49 22.09 11.58
CA ALA A 234 41.57 22.53 10.69
C ALA A 234 42.03 23.96 11.04
N TYR A 235 41.08 24.87 11.28
CA TYR A 235 41.37 26.25 11.69
C TYR A 235 42.10 26.31 13.03
N LEU A 236 41.66 25.57 14.04
CA LEU A 236 42.30 25.55 15.36
C LEU A 236 43.74 25.05 15.29
N ILE A 237 44.01 24.01 14.49
CA ILE A 237 45.36 23.48 14.28
C ILE A 237 46.23 24.51 13.54
N GLY A 238 45.71 25.13 12.47
CA GLY A 238 46.41 26.18 11.72
C GLY A 238 46.75 27.38 12.60
N ARG A 239 45.80 27.87 13.39
CA ARG A 239 45.99 28.98 14.33
C ARG A 239 47.02 28.65 15.41
N ARG A 240 47.05 27.41 15.91
CA ARG A 240 48.03 26.99 16.91
C ARG A 240 49.45 26.96 16.34
N ARG A 241 49.62 26.63 15.06
CA ARG A 241 50.93 26.61 14.39
C ARG A 241 51.48 28.01 14.09
N ASN A 242 50.62 29.00 13.89
CA ASN A 242 51.04 30.37 13.55
C ASN A 242 51.49 31.24 14.75
N ARG A 243 51.49 30.70 15.99
CA ARG A 243 51.89 31.42 17.20
C ARG A 243 53.34 31.19 17.67
N ASN A 244 54.11 30.32 17.01
CA ASN A 244 55.46 29.94 17.46
C ASN A 244 56.59 30.67 16.71
N GLY A 245 56.39 31.93 16.34
CA GLY A 245 57.30 32.69 15.46
C GLY A 245 57.97 33.92 16.07
N TYR A 246 58.13 34.01 17.40
CA TYR A 246 58.99 35.03 18.00
C TYR A 246 60.13 34.34 18.76
N GLN A 247 61.31 34.31 18.12
CA GLN A 247 62.55 34.00 18.83
C GLN A 247 62.81 35.12 19.84
N SER A 248 62.83 34.78 21.12
CA SER A 248 63.50 35.59 22.13
C SER A 248 64.99 35.25 22.12
N VAL A 249 65.78 36.31 22.00
CA VAL A 249 67.25 36.48 22.11
C VAL A 249 68.08 35.34 22.69
#